data_AF-A0A401P2Y9-F1
#
_entry.id   AF-A0A401P2Y9-F1
#
_cell.length_a   1.000
_cell.length_b   1.000
_cell.length_c   1.000
_cell.angle_alpha   90.00
_cell.angle_beta   90.00
_cell.angle_gamma   90.00
#
_symmetry.space_group_name_H-M   'P 1'
#
loop_
_entity.id
_entity.type
_entity.pdbx_description
1 polymer ?
#
loop_
_entity_poly.entity_id
_entity_poly.type
_entity_poly.pdbx_seq_one_letter_code
_entity_poly.pdbx_strand_id
1 'polypeptide(L)'
;MALNHMKQKAVSIDKERRAAKGSIMSLVNLVRELWPNILVPLGFVLGCYLDRRNDSKLTAFRNKSLLYKRELKPGEETTWK
;
A
#
# COMPACT_ATOMS: atom_id res chain seq x y z
N MET A 1 -53.44 -17.65 -5.09
CA MET A 1 -52.36 -17.49 -4.08
C MET A 1 -50.95 -17.46 -4.68
N ALA A 2 -50.57 -18.34 -5.62
CA ALA A 2 -49.19 -18.43 -6.14
C ALA A 2 -48.64 -17.14 -6.80
N LEU A 3 -49.48 -16.36 -7.47
CA LEU A 3 -49.08 -15.13 -8.16
C LEU A 3 -48.53 -14.05 -7.19
N ASN A 4 -49.11 -13.97 -5.99
CA ASN A 4 -48.69 -12.98 -4.98
C ASN A 4 -47.34 -13.36 -4.36
N HIS A 5 -47.09 -14.66 -4.15
CA HIS A 5 -45.80 -15.14 -3.66
C HIS A 5 -44.68 -14.91 -4.69
N MET A 6 -44.97 -15.06 -5.98
CA MET A 6 -43.98 -14.74 -7.03
C MET A 6 -43.67 -13.25 -7.11
N LYS A 7 -44.68 -12.38 -7.01
CA LYS A 7 -44.46 -10.92 -6.95
C LYS A 7 -43.62 -10.52 -5.73
N GLN A 8 -43.89 -11.10 -4.56
CA GLN A 8 -43.11 -10.82 -3.35
C GLN A 8 -41.64 -11.26 -3.49
N LYS A 9 -41.39 -12.43 -4.11
CA LYS A 9 -40.01 -12.88 -4.39
C LYS A 9 -39.28 -11.92 -5.33
N ALA A 10 -39.92 -11.45 -6.41
CA ALA A 10 -39.29 -10.52 -7.34
C ALA A 10 -38.91 -9.19 -6.67
N VAL A 11 -39.80 -8.63 -5.84
CA VAL A 11 -39.53 -7.38 -5.09
C VAL A 11 -38.40 -7.55 -4.08
N SER A 12 -38.33 -8.71 -3.41
CA SER A 12 -37.23 -9.04 -2.49
C SER A 12 -35.88 -9.11 -3.22
N ILE A 13 -35.84 -9.74 -4.38
CA ILE A 13 -34.63 -9.85 -5.21
C ILE A 13 -34.18 -8.47 -5.71
N ASP A 14 -35.11 -7.61 -6.14
CA ASP A 14 -34.79 -6.25 -6.57
C ASP A 14 -34.29 -5.36 -5.43
N LYS A 15 -34.80 -5.57 -4.20
CA LYS A 15 -34.32 -4.86 -3.01
C LYS A 15 -32.88 -5.23 -2.66
N GLU A 16 -32.54 -6.52 -2.70
CA GLU A 16 -31.16 -6.99 -2.49
C GLU A 16 -30.22 -6.50 -3.59
N ARG A 17 -30.67 -6.53 -4.87
CA ARG A 17 -29.90 -5.97 -6.00
C ARG A 17 -29.66 -4.47 -5.87
N ARG A 18 -30.62 -3.69 -5.36
CA ARG A 18 -30.45 -2.25 -5.11
C ARG A 18 -29.51 -1.98 -3.94
N ALA A 19 -29.57 -2.77 -2.87
CA ALA A 19 -28.64 -2.67 -1.75
C ALA A 19 -27.20 -2.99 -2.16
N ALA A 20 -27.00 -4.07 -2.94
CA ALA A 20 -25.69 -4.43 -3.49
C ALA A 20 -25.14 -3.36 -4.43
N LYS A 21 -25.98 -2.80 -5.33
CA LYS A 21 -25.59 -1.70 -6.22
C LYS A 21 -25.19 -0.44 -5.44
N GLY A 22 -25.93 -0.09 -4.39
CA GLY A 22 -25.62 1.05 -3.51
C GLY A 22 -24.26 0.88 -2.82
N SER A 23 -23.99 -0.31 -2.28
CA SER A 23 -22.71 -0.61 -1.62
C SER A 23 -21.51 -0.52 -2.57
N ILE A 24 -21.63 -1.08 -3.79
CA ILE A 24 -20.58 -1.01 -4.81
C ILE A 24 -20.31 0.45 -5.22
N MET A 25 -21.36 1.25 -5.41
CA MET A 25 -21.22 2.66 -5.79
C MET A 25 -20.51 3.49 -4.71
N SER A 26 -20.84 3.25 -3.43
CA SER A 26 -20.14 3.88 -2.30
C SER A 26 -18.65 3.52 -2.26
N LEU A 27 -18.32 2.25 -2.51
CA LEU A 27 -16.94 1.77 -2.48
C LEU A 27 -16.11 2.34 -3.65
N VAL A 28 -16.72 2.45 -4.83
CA VAL A 28 -16.10 3.09 -6.00
C VAL A 28 -15.84 4.58 -5.75
N ASN A 29 -16.75 5.29 -5.09
CA ASN A 29 -16.55 6.70 -4.75
C ASN A 29 -15.43 6.88 -3.73
N LEU A 30 -15.35 6.03 -2.70
CA LEU A 30 -14.28 6.05 -1.72
C LEU A 30 -12.90 5.84 -2.36
N VAL A 31 -12.78 4.87 -3.27
CA VAL A 31 -11.53 4.62 -3.99
C VAL A 31 -11.16 5.81 -4.86
N ARG A 32 -12.12 6.47 -5.54
CA ARG A 32 -11.87 7.66 -6.36
C ARG A 32 -11.36 8.84 -5.54
N GLU A 33 -11.92 9.06 -4.35
CA GLU A 33 -11.52 10.18 -3.47
C GLU A 33 -10.21 9.92 -2.73
N LEU A 34 -9.94 8.67 -2.32
CA LEU A 34 -8.77 8.33 -1.51
C LEU A 34 -7.53 7.94 -2.33
N TRP A 35 -7.72 7.48 -3.58
CA TRP A 35 -6.63 7.15 -4.52
C TRP A 35 -5.54 8.23 -4.65
N PRO A 36 -5.85 9.52 -4.90
CA PRO A 36 -4.78 10.51 -5.07
C PRO A 36 -3.99 10.73 -3.78
N ASN A 37 -4.64 10.61 -2.62
CA ASN A 37 -4.02 10.80 -1.32
C ASN A 37 -3.09 9.66 -0.92
N ILE A 38 -3.31 8.43 -1.42
CA ILE A 38 -2.43 7.29 -1.12
C ILE A 38 -1.18 7.25 -2.02
N LEU A 39 -1.22 7.89 -3.19
CA LEU A 39 -0.10 7.90 -4.14
C LEU A 39 1.15 8.58 -3.58
N VAL A 40 0.98 9.69 -2.87
CA VAL A 40 2.09 10.46 -2.30
C VAL A 40 2.87 9.66 -1.24
N PRO A 41 2.25 9.11 -0.17
CA PRO A 41 2.96 8.30 0.80
C PRO A 41 3.53 7.01 0.19
N LEU A 42 2.84 6.39 -0.78
CA LEU A 42 3.36 5.22 -1.47
C LEU A 42 4.62 5.57 -2.28
N GLY A 43 4.61 6.70 -2.99
CA GLY A 43 5.75 7.22 -3.73
C GLY A 43 6.94 7.55 -2.82
N PHE A 44 6.68 8.09 -1.63
CA PHE A 44 7.71 8.33 -0.63
C PHE A 44 8.37 7.03 -0.15
N VAL A 45 7.57 6.00 0.16
CA VAL A 45 8.08 4.69 0.58
C VAL A 45 8.92 4.05 -0.53
N LEU A 46 8.45 4.12 -1.79
CA LEU A 46 9.19 3.67 -2.97
C LEU A 46 10.51 4.44 -3.14
N GLY A 47 10.48 5.76 -2.96
CA GLY A 47 11.67 6.62 -3.00
C GLY A 47 12.70 6.20 -1.96
N CYS A 48 12.31 6.09 -0.69
CA CYS A 48 13.18 5.65 0.40
C CYS A 48 13.74 4.23 0.15
N TYR A 49 12.94 3.34 -0.44
CA TYR A 49 13.41 1.99 -0.77
C TYR A 49 14.49 2.01 -1.86
N LEU A 50 14.28 2.79 -2.93
CA LEU A 50 15.26 2.93 -4.00
C LEU A 50 16.54 3.60 -3.50
N ASP A 51 16.42 4.62 -2.65
CA ASP A 51 17.54 5.33 -2.06
C ASP A 51 18.40 4.38 -1.21
N ARG A 52 17.75 3.59 -0.34
CA ARG A 52 18.44 2.58 0.48
C ARG A 52 19.12 1.48 -0.35
N ARG A 53 18.54 1.13 -1.51
CA ARG A 53 19.15 0.20 -2.46
C ARG A 53 20.36 0.82 -3.16
N ASN A 54 20.34 2.12 -3.42
CA ASN A 54 21.45 2.84 -4.03
C ASN A 54 22.63 2.99 -3.05
N ASP A 55 22.35 3.35 -1.80
CA ASP A 55 23.34 3.42 -0.73
C ASP A 55 24.07 2.09 -0.50
N SER A 56 23.33 0.98 -0.60
CA SER A 56 23.91 -0.38 -0.53
C SER A 56 24.93 -0.66 -1.65
N LYS A 57 24.77 -0.04 -2.83
CA LYS A 57 25.74 -0.14 -3.93
C LYS A 57 26.94 0.80 -3.74
N LEU A 58 26.76 1.92 -3.04
CA LEU A 58 27.80 2.92 -2.77
C LEU A 58 28.67 2.60 -1.55
N THR A 59 28.72 1.33 -1.15
CA THR A 59 29.47 0.87 0.03
C THR A 59 30.97 0.68 -0.21
N ALA A 60 31.48 0.93 -1.42
CA ALA A 60 32.87 0.67 -1.81
C ALA A 60 33.92 1.38 -0.93
N PHE A 61 33.59 2.58 -0.44
CA PHE A 61 34.43 3.40 0.44
C PHE A 61 34.04 3.33 1.93
N ARG A 62 33.13 2.43 2.30
CA ARG A 62 32.72 2.24 3.70
C ARG A 62 33.95 1.83 4.54
N ASN A 63 34.19 2.54 5.63
CA ASN A 63 35.32 2.33 6.57
C ASN A 63 36.73 2.44 5.94
N LYS A 64 36.87 3.09 4.78
CA LYS A 64 38.15 3.28 4.10
C LYS A 64 38.60 4.74 4.00
N SER A 65 37.72 5.68 4.32
CA SER A 65 38.06 7.11 4.33
C SER A 65 39.02 7.43 5.48
N LEU A 66 40.05 8.25 5.23
CA LEU A 66 41.06 8.62 6.23
C LEU A 66 40.46 9.25 7.49
N LEU A 67 39.31 9.93 7.36
CA LEU A 67 38.59 10.59 8.44
C LEU A 67 37.77 9.64 9.33
N TYR A 68 37.21 8.57 8.77
CA TYR A 68 36.24 7.70 9.48
C TYR A 68 36.70 6.25 9.59
N LYS A 69 37.93 5.93 9.18
CA LYS A 69 38.51 4.60 9.34
C LYS A 69 38.66 4.28 10.82
N ARG A 70 38.01 3.21 11.26
CA ARG A 70 38.08 2.69 12.62
C ARG A 70 38.11 1.17 12.63
N GLU A 71 38.71 0.59 13.66
CA GLU A 71 38.55 -0.83 13.97
C GLU A 71 37.07 -1.13 14.26
N LEU A 72 36.57 -2.25 13.73
CA LEU A 72 35.19 -2.68 13.96
C LEU A 72 35.07 -3.28 15.37
N LYS A 73 33.97 -2.96 16.07
CA LYS A 73 33.69 -3.61 17.36
C LYS A 73 33.35 -5.08 17.12
N PRO A 74 33.68 -5.98 18.06
CA PRO A 74 33.30 -7.39 17.94
C PRO A 74 31.78 -7.51 17.79
N GLY A 75 31.32 -8.10 16.67
CA GLY A 75 29.91 -8.23 16.31
C GLY A 75 29.35 -7.17 15.35
N GLU A 76 30.14 -6.17 14.95
CA GLU A 76 29.75 -5.16 13.96
C GLU A 76 30.31 -5.52 12.57
N GLU A 77 29.45 -5.80 11.59
CA GLU A 77 29.87 -6.17 10.23
C GLU A 77 30.22 -4.94 9.37
N THR A 78 29.51 -3.82 9.58
CA THR A 78 29.63 -2.60 8.78
C THR A 78 29.40 -1.34 9.62
N THR A 79 30.10 -0.24 9.29
CA THR A 79 30.02 1.05 10.01
C THR A 79 28.64 1.74 9.91
N TRP A 80 27.91 1.50 8.82
CA TRP A 80 26.53 1.95 8.59
C TRP A 80 25.82 0.94 7.67
N LYS A 81 24.52 1.09 7.41
CA LYS A 81 23.71 0.18 6.58
C LYS A 81 23.28 0.85 5.29
#